data_AF-A0A8J4WC67-F1
#
_entry.id   AF-A0A8J4WC67-F1
#
_cell.length_a   1.000
_cell.length_b   1.000
_cell.length_c   1.000
_cell.angle_alpha   90.00
_cell.angle_beta   90.00
_cell.angle_gamma   90.00
#
_symmetry.space_group_name_H-M   'P 1'
#
loop_
_entity.id
_entity.type
_entity.pdbx_description
1 polymer ?
#
loop_
_entity_poly.entity_id
_entity_poly.type
_entity_poly.pdbx_seq_one_letter_code
_entity_poly.pdbx_strand_id
1 'polypeptide(L)'
;GGTKLERARDLFEQCLEKCPPKFAKPLYLLYARLEEQHGLARRAIRIYERATEAVLPDERFEMFNIYIQRIADLHGVTHTRPAYEQAIERLPEEHTRQMCLRFADLERKLGEIDRARAVYAYCAQMCDPRKFLCGLLH
;
A
#
# COMPACT_ATOMS: atom_id res chain seq x y z
N GLY A 1 4.20 32.14 6.65
CA GLY A 1 3.74 30.76 6.91
C GLY A 1 4.45 29.72 6.06
N GLY A 2 4.45 29.85 4.73
CA GLY A 2 4.89 28.81 3.79
C GLY A 2 6.38 28.41 3.84
N THR A 3 7.28 29.32 4.22
CA THR A 3 8.74 29.08 4.19
C THR A 3 9.24 28.00 5.17
N LYS A 4 8.51 27.75 6.26
CA LYS A 4 8.90 26.71 7.23
C LYS A 4 8.56 25.29 6.73
N LEU A 5 7.45 25.13 6.01
CA LEU A 5 7.02 23.84 5.49
C LEU A 5 7.89 23.39 4.32
N GLU A 6 8.21 24.30 3.41
CA GLU A 6 9.12 24.00 2.29
C GLU A 6 10.50 23.59 2.79
N ARG A 7 11.05 24.31 3.78
CA ARG A 7 12.32 23.93 4.41
C ARG A 7 12.26 22.56 5.11
N ALA A 8 11.14 22.23 5.75
CA ALA A 8 10.96 20.91 6.35
C ALA A 8 10.94 19.81 5.29
N ARG A 9 10.27 20.03 4.16
CA ARG A 9 10.25 19.10 3.02
C ARG A 9 11.65 18.86 2.46
N ASP A 10 12.41 19.92 2.23
CA ASP A 10 13.79 19.80 1.72
C ASP A 10 14.66 18.95 2.66
N LEU A 11 14.48 19.14 3.98
CA LEU A 11 15.18 18.34 4.98
C LEU A 11 14.75 16.86 4.93
N PHE A 12 13.46 16.58 4.79
CA PHE A 12 12.96 15.20 4.64
C PHE A 12 13.47 14.54 3.36
N GLU A 13 13.43 15.22 2.21
CA GLU A 13 13.94 14.66 0.94
C GLU A 13 15.44 14.37 1.02
N GLN A 14 16.25 15.24 1.64
CA GLN A 14 17.67 14.98 1.88
C GLN A 14 17.91 13.79 2.81
N CYS A 15 17.10 13.63 3.85
CA CYS A 15 17.15 12.47 4.74
C CYS A 15 16.80 11.18 3.98
N LEU A 16 15.78 11.21 3.14
CA LEU A 16 15.33 10.05 2.36
C LEU A 16 16.36 9.63 1.31
N GLU A 17 17.06 10.57 0.67
CA GLU A 17 18.10 10.28 -0.33
C GLU A 17 19.29 9.50 0.27
N LYS A 18 19.64 9.79 1.53
CA LYS A 18 20.80 9.18 2.21
C LYS A 18 20.45 8.01 3.13
N CYS A 19 19.17 7.66 3.25
CA CYS A 19 18.75 6.66 4.22
C CYS A 19 18.81 5.23 3.69
N PRO A 20 19.33 4.28 4.50
CA PRO A 20 19.22 2.88 4.17
C PRO A 20 17.75 2.42 4.30
N PRO A 21 17.33 1.39 3.56
CA PRO A 21 15.93 0.96 3.48
C PRO A 21 15.35 0.51 4.84
N LYS A 22 16.21 0.10 5.79
CA LYS A 22 15.83 -0.26 7.17
C LYS A 22 15.21 0.89 7.98
N PHE A 23 15.62 2.13 7.72
CA PHE A 23 15.10 3.31 8.44
C PHE A 23 14.16 4.15 7.57
N ALA A 24 13.96 3.75 6.31
CA ALA A 24 13.07 4.45 5.39
C ALA A 24 11.63 4.46 5.91
N LYS A 25 11.11 3.34 6.41
CA LYS A 25 9.72 3.21 6.89
C LYS A 25 9.31 4.32 7.87
N PRO A 26 9.94 4.49 9.04
CA PRO A 26 9.55 5.52 10.00
C PRO A 26 9.70 6.95 9.46
N LEU A 27 10.70 7.21 8.61
CA LEU A 27 10.90 8.53 7.99
C LEU A 27 9.76 8.88 7.03
N TYR A 28 9.36 7.94 6.16
CA TYR A 28 8.24 8.14 5.25
C TYR A 28 6.92 8.35 6.00
N LEU A 29 6.68 7.58 7.07
CA LEU A 29 5.48 7.75 7.90
C LEU A 29 5.45 9.12 8.58
N LEU A 30 6.59 9.60 9.08
CA LEU A 30 6.69 10.93 9.68
C LEU A 30 6.47 12.02 8.62
N TYR A 31 7.06 11.86 7.43
CA TYR A 31 6.93 12.83 6.35
C TYR A 31 5.48 12.91 5.83
N ALA A 32 4.82 11.77 5.66
CA ALA A 32 3.43 11.71 5.24
C ALA A 32 2.49 12.36 6.28
N ARG A 33 2.67 12.08 7.57
CA ARG A 33 1.91 12.73 8.66
C ARG A 33 2.09 14.24 8.69
N LEU A 34 3.30 14.74 8.41
CA LEU A 34 3.54 16.18 8.31
C LEU A 34 2.70 16.79 7.17
N GLU A 35 2.65 16.16 6.00
CA GLU A 35 1.81 16.64 4.88
C GLU A 35 0.31 16.54 5.19
N GLU A 36 -0.13 15.49 5.90
CA GLU A 36 -1.52 15.36 6.36
C GLU A 36 -1.92 16.51 7.29
N GLN A 37 -1.07 16.86 8.26
CA GLN A 37 -1.32 17.97 9.19
C GLN A 37 -1.42 19.33 8.50
N HIS A 38 -0.73 19.51 7.37
CA HIS A 38 -0.79 20.75 6.58
C HIS A 38 -1.93 20.75 5.54
N GLY A 39 -2.80 19.74 5.56
CA GLY A 39 -4.00 19.67 4.72
C GLY A 39 -3.74 19.23 3.28
N LEU A 40 -2.56 18.66 2.98
CA LEU A 40 -2.18 18.25 1.64
C LEU A 40 -2.32 16.73 1.46
N ALA A 41 -3.55 16.23 1.61
CA ALA A 41 -3.90 14.81 1.50
C ALA A 41 -3.33 14.14 0.23
N ARG A 42 -3.44 14.81 -0.92
CA ARG A 42 -2.90 14.32 -2.20
C ARG A 42 -1.39 14.09 -2.16
N ARG A 43 -0.64 14.98 -1.50
CA ARG A 43 0.81 14.82 -1.34
C ARG A 43 1.15 13.71 -0.36
N ALA A 44 0.42 13.61 0.75
CA ALA A 44 0.59 12.53 1.71
C ALA A 44 0.43 11.15 1.05
N ILE A 45 -0.62 10.97 0.24
CA ILE A 45 -0.85 9.72 -0.53
C ILE A 45 0.35 9.40 -1.43
N ARG A 46 0.89 10.39 -2.15
CA ARG A 46 2.06 10.18 -3.01
C ARG A 46 3.32 9.81 -2.22
N ILE A 47 3.46 10.31 -0.99
CA ILE A 47 4.57 9.94 -0.11
C ILE A 47 4.42 8.50 0.38
N TYR A 48 3.21 8.09 0.77
CA TYR A 48 2.94 6.70 1.14
C TYR A 48 3.19 5.75 -0.04
N GLU A 49 2.79 6.12 -1.26
CA GLU A 49 3.06 5.35 -2.47
C GLU A 49 4.57 5.15 -2.67
N ARG A 50 5.36 6.24 -2.65
CA ARG A 50 6.83 6.18 -2.71
C ARG A 50 7.43 5.32 -1.60
N ALA A 51 6.84 5.37 -0.40
CA ALA A 51 7.30 4.57 0.72
C ALA A 51 7.15 3.06 0.45
N THR A 52 6.10 2.62 -0.26
CA THR A 52 5.93 1.19 -0.61
C THR A 52 7.07 0.64 -1.47
N GLU A 53 7.74 1.50 -2.25
CA GLU A 53 8.86 1.13 -3.12
C GLU A 53 10.20 1.17 -2.37
N ALA A 54 10.36 2.14 -1.47
CA ALA A 54 11.60 2.38 -0.74
C ALA A 54 11.81 1.43 0.47
N VAL A 55 10.75 0.83 1.00
CA VAL A 55 10.86 -0.11 2.15
C VAL A 55 11.28 -1.52 1.71
N LEU A 56 11.83 -2.26 2.67
CA LEU A 56 12.22 -3.66 2.51
C LEU A 56 11.00 -4.54 2.17
N PRO A 57 11.18 -5.62 1.38
CA PRO A 57 10.09 -6.53 1.00
C PRO A 57 9.26 -7.03 2.19
N ASP A 58 9.91 -7.36 3.30
CA ASP A 58 9.27 -7.83 4.53
C ASP A 58 8.33 -6.79 5.16
N GLU A 59 8.66 -5.51 5.00
CA GLU A 59 7.87 -4.39 5.54
C GLU A 59 6.85 -3.83 4.53
N ARG A 60 6.95 -4.20 3.24
CA ARG A 60 6.04 -3.71 2.20
C ARG A 60 4.60 -4.05 2.50
N PHE A 61 4.33 -5.24 3.01
CA PHE A 61 2.96 -5.65 3.35
C PHE A 61 2.33 -4.72 4.40
N GLU A 62 3.06 -4.42 5.47
CA GLU A 62 2.62 -3.47 6.49
C GLU A 62 2.44 -2.07 5.89
N MET A 63 3.37 -1.64 5.03
CA MET A 63 3.31 -0.33 4.37
C MET A 63 2.08 -0.19 3.47
N PHE A 64 1.73 -1.23 2.69
CA PHE A 64 0.51 -1.24 1.88
C PHE A 64 -0.76 -1.20 2.72
N ASN A 65 -0.80 -1.91 3.86
CA ASN A 65 -1.93 -1.83 4.79
C ASN A 65 -2.15 -0.40 5.29
N ILE A 66 -1.07 0.28 5.69
CA ILE A 66 -1.14 1.68 6.11
C ILE A 66 -1.57 2.57 4.94
N TYR A 67 -0.99 2.38 3.76
CA TYR A 67 -1.30 3.18 2.57
C TYR A 67 -2.78 3.11 2.19
N ILE A 68 -3.34 1.91 2.12
CA ILE A 68 -4.75 1.68 1.78
C ILE A 68 -5.67 2.33 2.82
N GLN A 69 -5.35 2.15 4.11
CA GLN A 69 -6.14 2.77 5.19
C GLN A 69 -6.11 4.30 5.09
N ARG A 70 -4.94 4.89 4.80
CA ARG A 70 -4.81 6.34 4.68
C ARG A 70 -5.55 6.91 3.47
N ILE A 71 -5.57 6.19 2.34
CA ILE A 71 -6.39 6.58 1.19
C ILE A 71 -7.87 6.55 1.56
N ALA A 72 -8.33 5.49 2.25
CA ALA A 72 -9.71 5.38 2.68
C ALA A 72 -10.12 6.54 3.60
N ASP A 73 -9.25 6.92 4.53
CA ASP A 73 -9.49 8.02 5.48
C ASP A 73 -9.51 9.40 4.80
N LEU A 74 -8.61 9.64 3.83
CA LEU A 74 -8.41 10.95 3.20
C LEU A 74 -9.29 11.21 1.96
N HIS A 75 -9.44 10.21 1.11
CA HIS A 75 -10.10 10.31 -0.20
C HIS A 75 -11.36 9.45 -0.29
N GLY A 76 -11.61 8.59 0.69
CA GLY A 76 -12.71 7.65 0.67
C GLY A 76 -12.33 6.30 0.06
N VAL A 77 -13.16 5.30 0.37
CA VAL A 77 -12.99 3.89 -0.01
C VAL A 77 -12.95 3.66 -1.52
N THR A 78 -13.57 4.53 -2.33
CA THR A 78 -13.59 4.41 -3.80
C THR A 78 -12.21 4.58 -4.44
N HIS A 79 -11.32 5.38 -3.82
CA HIS A 79 -9.97 5.65 -4.31
C HIS A 79 -8.95 4.61 -3.86
N THR A 80 -9.33 3.62 -3.04
CA THR A 80 -8.42 2.58 -2.55
C THR A 80 -8.12 1.49 -3.60
N ARG A 81 -8.92 1.40 -4.67
CA ARG A 81 -8.79 0.44 -5.77
C ARG A 81 -7.38 0.35 -6.38
N PRO A 82 -6.80 1.46 -6.90
CA PRO A 82 -5.45 1.41 -7.48
C PRO A 82 -4.39 0.97 -6.46
N ALA A 83 -4.57 1.27 -5.17
CA ALA A 83 -3.64 0.84 -4.13
C ALA A 83 -3.71 -0.68 -3.89
N TYR A 84 -4.89 -1.29 -3.99
CA TYR A 84 -5.03 -2.75 -3.94
C TYR A 84 -4.42 -3.43 -5.17
N GLU A 85 -4.65 -2.89 -6.37
CA GLU A 85 -4.05 -3.41 -7.62
C GLU A 85 -2.52 -3.36 -7.55
N GLN A 86 -1.97 -2.22 -7.15
CA GLN A 86 -0.53 -2.02 -6.96
C GLN A 86 0.04 -2.95 -5.87
N ALA A 87 -0.71 -3.20 -4.80
CA ALA A 87 -0.31 -4.15 -3.76
C ALA A 87 -0.26 -5.58 -4.30
N ILE A 88 -1.24 -5.99 -5.09
CA ILE A 88 -1.33 -7.33 -5.68
C ILE A 88 -0.16 -7.60 -6.65
N GLU A 89 0.25 -6.60 -7.42
CA GLU A 89 1.36 -6.73 -8.37
C GLU A 89 2.75 -6.78 -7.70
N ARG A 90 2.90 -6.11 -6.55
CA ARG A 90 4.22 -5.89 -5.92
C ARG A 90 4.50 -6.79 -4.72
N LEU A 91 3.47 -7.41 -4.14
CA LEU A 91 3.60 -8.30 -2.98
C LEU A 91 3.82 -9.76 -3.42
N PRO A 92 4.49 -10.58 -2.57
CA PRO A 92 4.60 -12.01 -2.79
C PRO A 92 3.23 -12.70 -2.66
N GLU A 93 3.06 -13.86 -3.32
CA GLU A 93 1.78 -14.59 -3.43
C GLU A 93 1.04 -14.77 -2.08
N GLU A 94 1.79 -15.03 -1.00
CA GLU A 94 1.23 -15.19 0.36
C GLU A 94 0.46 -13.93 0.83
N HIS A 95 1.07 -12.76 0.66
CA HIS A 95 0.50 -11.48 1.05
C HIS A 95 -0.54 -10.99 0.04
N THR A 96 -0.33 -11.29 -1.24
CA THR A 96 -1.28 -10.98 -2.32
C THR A 96 -2.64 -11.63 -2.06
N ARG A 97 -2.67 -12.90 -1.64
CA ARG A 97 -3.93 -13.57 -1.27
C ARG A 97 -4.71 -12.80 -0.20
N GLN A 98 -4.03 -12.36 0.85
CA GLN A 98 -4.68 -11.63 1.95
C GLN A 98 -5.24 -10.28 1.47
N MET A 99 -4.50 -9.56 0.63
CA MET A 99 -4.97 -8.29 0.05
C MET A 99 -6.16 -8.48 -0.89
N CYS A 100 -6.12 -9.54 -1.69
CA CYS A 100 -7.12 -9.90 -2.67
C CYS A 100 -8.48 -10.22 -2.00
N LEU A 101 -8.46 -10.96 -0.87
CA LEU A 101 -9.67 -11.20 -0.05
C LEU A 101 -10.22 -9.91 0.56
N ARG A 102 -9.36 -9.06 1.13
CA ARG A 102 -9.78 -7.77 1.71
C ARG A 102 -10.39 -6.84 0.66
N PHE A 103 -9.82 -6.83 -0.55
CA PHE A 103 -10.34 -6.04 -1.66
C PHE A 103 -11.73 -6.53 -2.11
N ALA A 104 -11.91 -7.85 -2.23
CA ALA A 104 -13.21 -8.43 -2.58
C ALA A 104 -14.29 -8.14 -1.52
N ASP A 105 -13.94 -8.18 -0.24
CA ASP A 105 -14.83 -7.80 0.86
C ASP A 105 -15.22 -6.32 0.83
N LEU A 106 -14.29 -5.45 0.45
CA LEU A 106 -14.54 -4.03 0.29
C LEU A 106 -15.54 -3.78 -0.86
N GLU A 107 -15.30 -4.33 -2.04
CA GLU A 107 -16.19 -4.16 -3.21
C GLU A 107 -17.58 -4.76 -2.93
N ARG A 108 -17.65 -5.88 -2.20
CA ARG A 108 -18.93 -6.44 -1.73
C ARG A 108 -19.69 -5.48 -0.84
N LYS A 109 -19.02 -4.80 0.10
CA LYS A 109 -19.65 -3.79 0.97
C LYS A 109 -20.09 -2.53 0.21
N LEU A 110 -19.43 -2.22 -0.90
CA LEU A 110 -19.81 -1.12 -1.80
C LEU A 110 -20.97 -1.48 -2.74
N GLY A 111 -21.41 -2.75 -2.76
CA GLY A 111 -22.46 -3.23 -3.65
C GLY A 111 -21.97 -3.64 -5.05
N GLU A 112 -20.66 -3.61 -5.29
CA GLU A 112 -20.02 -3.90 -6.57
C GLU A 112 -19.72 -5.41 -6.70
N ILE A 113 -20.79 -6.21 -6.80
CA ILE A 113 -20.70 -7.68 -6.77
C ILE A 113 -19.90 -8.25 -7.94
N ASP A 114 -20.03 -7.69 -9.15
CA ASP A 114 -19.32 -8.18 -10.33
C ASP A 114 -17.81 -7.97 -10.23
N ARG A 115 -17.39 -6.85 -9.63
CA ARG A 115 -15.98 -6.61 -9.32
C ARG A 115 -15.47 -7.57 -8.26
N ALA A 116 -16.23 -7.77 -7.18
CA ALA A 116 -15.87 -8.72 -6.14
C ALA A 116 -15.66 -10.14 -6.72
N ARG A 117 -16.51 -10.58 -7.65
CA ARG A 117 -16.35 -11.86 -8.37
C ARG A 117 -15.06 -11.92 -9.19
N ALA A 118 -14.74 -10.85 -9.94
CA ALA A 118 -13.51 -10.79 -10.71
C ALA A 118 -12.26 -10.90 -9.82
N VAL A 119 -12.27 -10.19 -8.68
CA VAL A 119 -11.19 -10.28 -7.68
C VAL A 119 -11.08 -11.69 -7.12
N TYR A 120 -12.19 -12.31 -6.70
CA TYR A 120 -12.18 -13.70 -6.20
C TYR A 120 -11.65 -14.69 -7.24
N ALA A 121 -12.04 -14.54 -8.51
CA ALA A 121 -11.54 -15.39 -9.60
C ALA A 121 -10.03 -15.25 -9.77
N TYR A 122 -9.51 -14.02 -9.69
CA TYR A 122 -8.07 -13.77 -9.72
C TYR A 122 -7.35 -14.39 -8.51
N CYS A 123 -7.88 -14.21 -7.29
CA CYS A 123 -7.29 -14.81 -6.10
C CYS A 123 -7.27 -16.36 -6.20
N ALA A 124 -8.31 -16.98 -6.77
CA ALA A 124 -8.39 -18.43 -6.94
C ALA A 124 -7.33 -18.96 -7.90
N GLN A 125 -7.01 -18.24 -8.99
CA GLN A 125 -5.94 -18.62 -9.92
C GLN A 125 -4.56 -18.62 -9.27
N MET A 126 -4.32 -17.68 -8.34
CA MET A 126 -3.09 -17.66 -7.55
C MET A 126 -3.04 -18.79 -6.51
N CYS A 127 -4.20 -19.26 -6.06
CA CYS A 127 -4.34 -20.33 -5.07
C CYS A 127 -4.52 -21.70 -5.73
N ASP A 128 -3.62 -22.09 -6.62
CA ASP A 128 -3.69 -23.40 -7.27
C ASP A 128 -3.39 -24.52 -6.24
N PRO A 129 -4.35 -25.41 -5.90
CA PRO A 129 -4.11 -26.51 -4.96
C PRO A 129 -3.08 -27.52 -5.50
N ARG A 130 -2.81 -27.50 -6.81
CA ARG A 130 -1.80 -28.35 -7.47
C ARG A 130 -0.36 -27.87 -7.21
N LYS A 131 -0.13 -26.57 -6.96
CA LYS A 131 1.18 -26.05 -6.55
C LYS A 131 1.55 -26.52 -5.14
N PHE A 132 0.57 -26.71 -4.25
CA PHE A 132 0.78 -27.25 -2.91
C PHE A 132 1.21 -28.72 -2.90
N LEU A 133 0.83 -29.51 -3.91
CA LEU A 133 1.21 -30.94 -4.00
C LEU A 133 2.61 -31.16 -4.60
N CYS A 134 3.18 -30.19 -5.33
CA CYS A 134 4.50 -30.35 -5.97
C CYS A 134 5.67 -30.04 -5.00
N GLY A 135 5.42 -29.29 -3.92
CA GLY A 135 6.43 -28.99 -2.89
C GLY A 135 6.60 -30.07 -1.80
N LEU A 136 5.81 -31.14 -1.84
CA LEU A 136 5.83 -32.24 -0.87
C LEU A 136 6.44 -33.53 -1.45
N LEU A 137 6.98 -33.48 -2.67
CA LEU A 137 7.53 -34.62 -3.41
C LEU A 137 9.03 -34.48 -3.78
N HIS A 138 9.75 -33.53 -3.17
CA HIS A 138 11.21 -33.45 -3.25
C HIS A 138 11.83 -33.43 -1.85
#